data_AF-A0A0N9UG99-F1
#
_entry.id   AF-A0A0N9UG99-F1
#
_cell.length_a   1.000
_cell.length_b   1.000
_cell.length_c   1.000
_cell.angle_alpha   90.00
_cell.angle_beta   90.00
_cell.angle_gamma   90.00
#
_symmetry.space_group_name_H-M   'P 1'
#
loop_
_entity.id
_entity.type
_entity.pdbx_description
1 polymer ?
#
loop_
_entity_poly.entity_id
_entity_poly.type
_entity_poly.pdbx_seq_one_letter_code
_entity_poly.pdbx_strand_id
1 'polypeptide(L)'
;MLAEMDEVQARLDALVGALDGQDAGAIIAATEALATSVILFRGARVAEGSEGRARALIEAVLGQLEAAAIRVNILKNWTRQRIDNTHQLRGGATRGPALTY
;
A
#
# COMPACT_ATOMS: atom_id res chain seq x y z
N MET A 1 -5.17 16.57 17.64
CA MET A 1 -5.40 15.13 17.36
C MET A 1 -6.42 14.89 16.26
N LEU A 2 -7.60 15.56 16.27
CA LEU A 2 -8.59 15.36 15.20
C LEU A 2 -8.06 15.78 13.81
N ALA A 3 -7.41 16.93 13.69
CA ALA A 3 -6.84 17.40 12.43
C ALA A 3 -5.73 16.48 11.91
N GLU A 4 -4.92 15.93 12.81
CA GLU A 4 -3.83 15.01 12.53
C GLU A 4 -4.37 13.64 12.10
N MET A 5 -5.53 13.23 12.64
CA MET A 5 -6.20 12.00 12.22
C MET A 5 -6.93 12.15 10.88
N ASP A 6 -7.55 13.30 10.61
CA ASP A 6 -8.09 13.65 9.29
C ASP A 6 -6.96 13.66 8.23
N GLU A 7 -5.78 14.16 8.60
CA GLU A 7 -4.59 14.11 7.75
C GLU A 7 -4.11 12.67 7.50
N VAL A 8 -4.08 11.81 8.53
CA VAL A 8 -3.75 10.38 8.38
C VAL A 8 -4.75 9.70 7.43
N GLN A 9 -6.04 10.00 7.57
CA GLN A 9 -7.08 9.46 6.70
C GLN A 9 -6.86 9.89 5.24
N ALA A 10 -6.60 11.17 4.99
CA ALA A 10 -6.31 11.68 3.65
C ALA A 10 -5.07 11.03 3.02
N ARG A 11 -4.01 10.77 3.80
CA ARG A 11 -2.82 10.06 3.30
C ARG A 11 -3.09 8.58 3.02
N LEU A 12 -3.96 7.94 3.78
CA LEU A 12 -4.40 6.57 3.51
C LEU A 12 -5.20 6.49 2.20
N ASP A 13 -6.12 7.43 1.95
CA ASP A 13 -6.88 7.49 0.70
C ASP A 13 -5.96 7.70 -0.50
N ALA A 14 -4.95 8.58 -0.37
CA ALA A 14 -3.93 8.78 -1.41
C ALA A 14 -3.10 7.50 -1.67
N LEU A 15 -2.72 6.75 -0.62
CA LEU A 15 -2.02 5.49 -0.77
C LEU A 15 -2.89 4.43 -1.46
N VAL A 16 -4.17 4.34 -1.10
CA VAL A 16 -5.11 3.43 -1.78
C VAL A 16 -5.23 3.78 -3.25
N GLY A 17 -5.39 5.05 -3.61
CA GLY A 17 -5.40 5.49 -5.00
C GLY A 17 -4.13 5.14 -5.77
N ALA A 18 -2.96 5.28 -5.14
CA ALA A 18 -1.68 4.89 -5.73
C ALA A 18 -1.55 3.37 -5.94
N LEU A 19 -2.03 2.57 -4.98
CA LEU A 19 -2.06 1.11 -5.08
C LEU A 19 -3.00 0.64 -6.20
N ASP A 20 -4.18 1.26 -6.33
CA ASP A 20 -5.14 0.97 -7.38
C ASP A 20 -4.61 1.37 -8.77
N GLY A 21 -3.86 2.48 -8.85
CA GLY A 21 -3.17 2.93 -10.06
C GLY A 21 -1.89 2.15 -10.41
N GLN A 22 -1.41 1.27 -9.52
CA GLN A 22 -0.19 0.46 -9.68
C GLN A 22 1.08 1.29 -9.97
N ASP A 23 1.10 2.56 -9.58
CA ASP A 23 2.24 3.45 -9.81
C ASP A 23 3.22 3.34 -8.64
N ALA A 24 4.37 2.72 -8.90
CA ALA A 24 5.41 2.52 -7.88
C ALA A 24 5.95 3.84 -7.29
N GLY A 25 6.06 4.90 -8.10
CA GLY A 25 6.53 6.20 -7.63
C GLY A 25 5.50 6.86 -6.72
N ALA A 26 4.23 6.84 -7.12
CA ALA A 26 3.13 7.36 -6.31
C ALA A 26 2.94 6.57 -5.01
N ILE A 27 3.11 5.24 -5.05
CA ILE A 27 3.04 4.38 -3.85
C ILE A 27 4.12 4.81 -2.86
N ILE A 28 5.38 4.93 -3.29
CA ILE A 28 6.51 5.33 -2.41
C ILE A 28 6.22 6.68 -1.76
N ALA A 29 5.90 7.70 -2.56
CA ALA A 29 5.59 9.04 -2.08
C ALA A 29 4.41 9.05 -1.09
N ALA A 30 3.35 8.29 -1.37
CA ALA A 30 2.19 8.17 -0.50
C ALA A 30 2.54 7.48 0.83
N THR A 31 3.39 6.44 0.82
CA THR A 31 3.86 5.81 2.06
C THR A 31 4.74 6.72 2.91
N GLU A 32 5.66 7.49 2.33
CA GLU A 32 6.52 8.43 3.07
C GLU A 32 5.68 9.56 3.71
N ALA A 33 4.75 10.11 2.92
CA ALA A 33 3.74 11.04 3.37
C ALA A 33 2.93 10.50 4.56
N LEU A 34 2.41 9.29 4.43
CA LEU A 34 1.63 8.63 5.49
C LEU A 34 2.47 8.41 6.75
N ALA A 35 3.71 7.96 6.62
CA ALA A 35 4.61 7.76 7.76
C ALA A 35 4.81 9.06 8.56
N THR A 36 4.96 10.19 7.87
CA THR A 36 5.08 11.51 8.51
C THR A 36 3.81 11.89 9.28
N SER A 37 2.64 11.72 8.66
CA SER A 37 1.35 12.01 9.32
C SER A 37 1.12 11.12 10.55
N VAL A 38 1.50 9.84 10.49
CA VAL A 38 1.40 8.91 11.63
C VAL A 38 2.33 9.31 12.78
N ILE A 39 3.53 9.79 12.48
CA ILE A 39 4.47 10.29 13.50
C ILE A 39 3.87 11.51 14.23
N LEU A 40 3.29 12.45 13.47
CA LEU A 40 2.65 13.64 14.04
C LEU A 40 1.42 13.27 14.87
N PHE A 41 0.58 12.36 14.37
CA PHE A 41 -0.58 11.85 15.09
C PHE A 41 -0.20 11.18 16.43
N ARG A 42 0.88 10.38 16.46
CA ARG A 42 1.37 9.73 17.70
C ARG A 42 1.69 10.73 18.82
N GLY A 43 2.07 11.96 18.49
CA GLY A 43 2.33 13.03 19.45
C GLY A 43 1.08 13.83 19.86
N ALA A 44 -0.06 13.61 19.22
CA ALA A 44 -1.24 14.45 19.38
C ALA A 44 -2.09 14.04 20.59
N ARG A 45 -2.53 15.02 21.39
CA ARG A 45 -3.42 14.78 22.55
C ARG A 45 -4.89 14.76 22.14
N VAL A 46 -5.65 13.82 22.70
CA VAL A 46 -7.11 13.79 22.59
C VAL A 46 -7.65 14.99 23.37
N ALA A 47 -8.48 15.81 22.73
CA ALA A 47 -9.17 16.90 23.42
C ALA A 47 -10.30 16.31 24.28
N GLU A 48 -10.48 16.82 25.49
CA GLU A 48 -11.58 16.39 26.37
C GLU A 48 -12.94 16.58 25.66
N GLY A 49 -13.81 15.58 25.76
CA GLY A 49 -15.14 15.59 25.11
C GLY A 49 -15.13 15.22 23.62
N SER A 50 -13.98 14.84 23.05
CA SER A 50 -13.87 14.38 21.66
C SER A 50 -13.74 12.85 21.51
N GLU A 51 -13.94 12.08 22.58
CA GLU A 51 -13.64 10.63 22.58
C GLU A 51 -14.49 9.85 21.56
N GLY A 52 -15.78 10.19 21.43
CA GLY A 52 -16.67 9.51 20.48
C GLY A 52 -16.25 9.72 19.02
N ARG A 53 -15.82 10.93 18.66
CA ARG A 53 -15.34 11.25 17.31
C ARG A 53 -13.97 10.64 17.05
N ALA A 54 -13.08 10.66 18.05
CA ALA A 54 -11.79 9.98 17.98
C ALA A 54 -11.97 8.47 17.72
N ARG A 55 -12.93 7.82 18.39
CA ARG A 55 -13.21 6.40 18.21
C ARG A 55 -13.70 6.06 16.79
N ALA A 56 -14.67 6.82 16.27
CA ALA A 56 -15.18 6.61 14.91
C ALA A 56 -14.09 6.78 13.85
N LEU A 57 -13.23 7.78 14.01
CA LEU A 57 -12.10 8.02 13.10
C LEU A 57 -11.03 6.92 13.20
N ILE A 58 -10.74 6.40 14.41
CA ILE A 58 -9.83 5.25 14.57
C ILE A 58 -10.38 4.01 13.85
N GLU A 59 -11.67 3.72 13.99
CA GLU A 59 -12.31 2.59 13.30
C GLU A 59 -12.23 2.73 11.77
N ALA A 60 -12.45 3.93 11.24
CA ALA A 60 -12.32 4.21 9.81
C ALA A 60 -10.88 3.99 9.30
N VAL A 61 -9.89 4.53 10.02
CA VAL A 61 -8.47 4.38 9.69
C VAL A 61 -8.02 2.92 9.73
N LEU A 62 -8.50 2.13 10.70
CA LEU A 62 -8.22 0.69 10.78
C LEU A 62 -8.76 -0.05 9.55
N GLY A 63 -10.00 0.25 9.13
CA GLY A 63 -10.59 -0.35 7.92
C GLY A 63 -9.81 -0.02 6.65
N GLN A 64 -9.35 1.23 6.50
CA GLN A 64 -8.51 1.63 5.37
C GLN A 64 -7.16 0.91 5.37
N LEU A 65 -6.54 0.73 6.55
CA LEU A 65 -5.26 0.05 6.69
C LEU A 65 -5.36 -1.43 6.30
N GLU A 66 -6.43 -2.12 6.71
CA GLU A 66 -6.71 -3.49 6.28
C GLU A 66 -6.88 -3.57 4.76
N ALA A 67 -7.65 -2.64 4.18
CA ALA A 67 -7.88 -2.58 2.75
C ALA A 67 -6.58 -2.33 1.95
N ALA A 68 -5.66 -1.49 2.46
CA ALA A 68 -4.35 -1.27 1.86
C ALA A 68 -3.46 -2.53 1.96
N ALA A 69 -3.47 -3.23 3.10
CA ALA A 69 -2.70 -4.46 3.30
C ALA A 69 -3.11 -5.56 2.30
N ILE A 70 -4.41 -5.73 2.05
CA ILE A 70 -4.93 -6.67 1.06
C ILE A 70 -4.40 -6.33 -0.35
N ARG A 71 -4.46 -5.05 -0.76
CA ARG A 71 -3.97 -4.60 -2.07
C ARG A 71 -2.49 -4.86 -2.26
N VAL A 72 -1.67 -4.57 -1.23
CA VAL A 72 -0.24 -4.87 -1.25
C VAL A 72 0.01 -6.37 -1.45
N ASN A 73 -0.76 -7.23 -0.79
CA ASN A 73 -0.63 -8.68 -0.96
C ASN A 73 -0.99 -9.13 -2.38
N ILE A 74 -2.04 -8.56 -2.99
CA ILE A 74 -2.41 -8.82 -4.39
C ILE A 74 -1.28 -8.41 -5.33
N LEU A 75 -0.73 -7.19 -5.18
CA LEU A 75 0.38 -6.70 -6.02
C LEU A 75 1.62 -7.59 -5.90
N LYS A 76 1.96 -8.04 -4.68
CA LYS A 76 3.05 -8.99 -4.45
C LYS A 76 2.81 -10.31 -5.16
N ASN A 77 1.60 -10.86 -5.04
CA ASN A 77 1.25 -12.12 -5.69
C ASN A 77 1.32 -12.01 -7.21
N TRP A 78 0.79 -10.93 -7.77
CA TRP A 78 0.84 -10.69 -9.22
C TRP A 78 2.27 -10.53 -9.73
N THR A 79 3.12 -9.82 -8.98
CA THR A 79 4.54 -9.69 -9.30
C THR A 79 5.24 -11.05 -9.31
N ARG A 80 4.97 -11.91 -8.31
CA ARG A 80 5.50 -13.28 -8.24
C ARG A 80 5.04 -14.11 -9.44
N GLN A 81 3.75 -14.10 -9.74
CA GLN A 81 3.20 -14.84 -10.88
C GLN A 81 3.80 -14.39 -12.21
N ARG A 82 4.04 -13.08 -12.38
CA ARG A 82 4.69 -12.54 -13.58
C ARG A 82 6.13 -13.03 -13.72
N ILE A 83 6.88 -13.07 -12.62
CA ILE A 83 8.25 -13.62 -12.59
C ILE A 83 8.23 -15.11 -12.92
N ASP A 84 7.36 -15.89 -12.28
CA ASP A 84 7.24 -17.34 -12.52
C ASP A 84 6.87 -17.65 -13.98
N ASN A 85 5.91 -16.93 -14.55
CA ASN A 85 5.54 -17.05 -15.96
C ASN A 85 6.72 -16.72 -16.89
N THR A 86 7.50 -15.69 -16.54
CA THR A 86 8.71 -15.32 -17.31
C THR A 86 9.77 -16.43 -17.22
N HIS A 87 9.95 -17.05 -16.05
CA HIS A 87 10.84 -18.19 -15.89
C HIS A 87 10.36 -19.42 -16.66
N GLN A 88 9.06 -19.72 -16.68
CA GLN A 88 8.49 -20.81 -17.46
C GLN A 88 8.70 -20.61 -18.97
N LEU A 89 8.46 -19.39 -19.48
CA LEU A 89 8.72 -19.06 -20.89
C LEU A 89 10.20 -19.19 -21.25
N ARG A 90 11.11 -18.80 -20.35
CA ARG A 90 12.56 -18.94 -20.54
C ARG A 90 13.03 -20.40 -20.42
N GLY A 91 12.43 -21.20 -19.55
CA GLY A 91 12.71 -22.63 -19.42
C GLY A 91 12.08 -23.49 -20.53
N GLY A 92 11.02 -22.97 -21.16
CA GLY A 92 10.34 -23.56 -22.32
C GLY A 92 10.88 -23.10 -23.68
N ALA A 93 11.80 -22.12 -23.71
CA ALA A 93 12.58 -21.77 -24.89
C ALA A 93 13.48 -22.95 -25.23
N THR A 94 12.94 -23.78 -26.11
CA THR A 94 13.55 -24.89 -26.83
C THR A 94 15.02 -24.63 -27.11
N ARG A 95 15.88 -25.60 -26.76
CA ARG A 95 17.19 -25.78 -27.40
C ARG A 95 16.99 -25.56 -28.89
N GLY A 96 17.50 -24.45 -29.43
CA GLY A 96 17.61 -24.24 -30.86
C GLY A 96 18.36 -25.42 -31.48
N PRO A 97 18.13 -25.73 -32.76
CA PRO A 97 18.80 -26.87 -33.40
C PRO A 97 20.30 -26.72 -33.18
N ALA A 98 20.90 -27.70 -32.49
CA ALA A 98 22.33 -27.74 -32.31
C ALA A 98 22.94 -27.80 -33.71
N LEU A 99 23.67 -26.76 -34.10
CA LEU A 99 24.47 -26.75 -35.30
C LEU A 99 25.59 -27.80 -35.10
N THR A 100 25.35 -29.02 -35.56
CA THR A 100 26.40 -30.01 -35.80
C THR A 100 27.15 -29.59 -37.08
N TYR A 101 28.40 -29.17 -36.92
CA TYR A 101 29.42 -29.19 -37.97
C TYR A 101 30.16 -30.52 -37.91
#